data_AF-A0AAU4T6H1-F1
#
_entry.id   AF-A0AAU4T6H1-F1
#
_cell.length_a   1.000
_cell.length_b   1.000
_cell.length_c   1.000
_cell.angle_alpha   90.00
_cell.angle_beta   90.00
_cell.angle_gamma   90.00
#
_symmetry.space_group_name_H-M   'P 1'
#
loop_
_entity.id
_entity.type
_entity.pdbx_description
1 polymer ?
#
loop_
_entity_poly.entity_id
_entity_poly.type
_entity_poly.pdbx_seq_one_letter_code
_entity_poly.pdbx_strand_id
1 'polypeptide(L)'
;MTALSMRLVGRDIRAKYPNAVLFAMQTLKKRYVSETKAAVSARNNSGDSRVHYVDTTGWLTDGADHEDDNGRPREAGHSKFASRLTPVIAARIGD
;
A
#
# COMPACT_ATOMS: atom_id res chain seq x y z
N MET A 1 -10.33 -9.07 -4.24
CA MET A 1 -9.37 -9.64 -3.27
C MET A 1 -10.05 -9.64 -1.91
N THR A 2 -10.46 -10.78 -1.38
CA THR A 2 -11.14 -10.84 -0.07
C THR A 2 -10.12 -10.75 1.06
N ALA A 3 -10.53 -10.28 2.25
CA ALA A 3 -9.66 -10.17 3.43
C ALA A 3 -8.92 -11.47 3.77
N LEU A 4 -9.50 -12.62 3.41
CA LEU A 4 -8.91 -13.95 3.55
C LEU A 4 -7.64 -14.14 2.68
N SER A 5 -7.61 -13.56 1.48
CA SER A 5 -6.51 -13.69 0.53
C SER A 5 -5.26 -12.92 0.99
N MET A 6 -5.42 -11.73 1.58
CA MET A 6 -4.29 -11.00 2.15
C MET A 6 -3.80 -11.59 3.49
N ARG A 7 -4.67 -12.30 4.21
CA ARG A 7 -4.31 -13.07 5.42
C ARG A 7 -3.30 -14.18 5.10
N LEU A 8 -3.43 -14.83 3.94
CA LEU A 8 -2.53 -15.88 3.45
C LEU A 8 -1.21 -15.31 2.94
N VAL A 9 -1.25 -14.29 2.06
CA VAL A 9 -0.04 -13.65 1.52
C VAL A 9 0.84 -13.08 2.63
N GLY A 10 0.25 -12.42 3.63
CA GLY A 10 1.02 -11.92 4.77
C GLY A 10 1.66 -13.03 5.59
N ARG A 11 1.03 -14.20 5.74
CA ARG A 11 1.59 -15.32 6.51
C ARG A 11 2.82 -15.89 5.78
N ASP A 12 2.73 -16.08 4.47
CA ASP A 12 3.81 -16.66 3.68
C ASP A 12 5.01 -15.69 3.58
N ILE A 13 4.74 -14.37 3.49
CA ILE A 13 5.79 -13.34 3.60
C ILE A 13 6.44 -13.35 4.99
N ARG A 14 5.66 -13.48 6.08
CA ARG A 14 6.21 -13.52 7.44
C ARG A 14 7.03 -14.76 7.73
N ALA A 15 6.71 -15.89 7.10
CA ALA A 15 7.53 -17.10 7.21
C ALA A 15 8.94 -16.88 6.67
N LYS A 16 9.09 -16.07 5.61
CA LYS A 16 10.39 -15.78 4.98
C LYS A 16 11.08 -14.51 5.53
N TYR A 17 10.28 -13.50 5.88
CA TYR A 17 10.73 -12.19 6.35
C TYR A 17 9.98 -11.79 7.63
N PRO A 18 10.33 -12.39 8.78
CA PRO A 18 9.57 -12.23 10.02
C PRO A 18 9.56 -10.78 10.53
N ASN A 19 10.62 -10.01 10.24
CA ASN A 19 10.81 -8.66 10.76
C ASN A 19 10.59 -7.54 9.74
N ALA A 20 10.24 -7.86 8.49
CA ALA A 20 10.05 -6.83 7.46
C ALA A 20 8.92 -5.85 7.83
N VAL A 21 9.05 -4.59 7.44
CA VAL A 21 7.91 -3.67 7.46
C VAL A 21 7.13 -3.86 6.17
N LEU A 22 5.84 -4.15 6.27
CA LEU A 22 4.96 -4.41 5.12
C LEU A 22 4.04 -3.23 4.89
N PHE A 23 4.06 -2.69 3.68
CA PHE A 23 3.19 -1.59 3.26
C PHE A 23 2.15 -2.11 2.29
N ALA A 24 0.87 -2.04 2.69
CA ALA A 24 -0.27 -2.32 1.83
C ALA A 24 -0.83 -1.00 1.32
N MET A 25 -0.52 -0.67 0.07
CA MET A 25 -0.94 0.61 -0.52
C MET A 25 -2.36 0.53 -1.05
N GLN A 26 -3.10 1.64 -0.92
CA GLN A 26 -4.30 1.85 -1.71
C GLN A 26 -4.01 1.69 -3.20
N THR A 27 -4.81 0.89 -3.91
CA THR A 27 -4.66 0.77 -5.36
C THR A 27 -4.99 2.10 -6.03
N LEU A 28 -4.27 2.45 -7.10
CA LEU A 28 -4.53 3.70 -7.84
C LEU A 28 -5.94 3.74 -8.46
N LYS A 29 -6.50 2.56 -8.79
CA LYS A 29 -7.91 2.41 -9.21
C LYS A 29 -8.92 2.44 -8.06
N LYS A 30 -8.48 2.66 -6.82
CA LYS A 30 -9.30 2.71 -5.60
C LYS A 30 -10.16 1.46 -5.36
N ARG A 31 -9.78 0.33 -5.96
CA ARG A 31 -10.44 -0.96 -5.76
C ARG A 31 -9.94 -1.61 -4.48
N TYR A 32 -10.85 -2.28 -3.78
CA TYR A 32 -10.59 -3.05 -2.56
C TYR A 32 -10.01 -2.24 -1.40
N VAL A 33 -10.30 -0.92 -1.33
CA VAL A 33 -9.81 -0.03 -0.26
C VAL A 33 -10.22 -0.55 1.12
N SER A 34 -11.52 -0.81 1.30
CA SER A 34 -12.09 -1.28 2.57
C SER A 34 -11.52 -2.63 2.99
N GLU A 35 -11.39 -3.55 2.04
CA GLU A 35 -10.86 -4.89 2.27
C GLU A 35 -9.37 -4.85 2.61
N THR A 36 -8.61 -3.97 1.97
CA THR A 36 -7.19 -3.77 2.26
C THR A 36 -7.00 -3.21 3.66
N LYS A 37 -7.77 -2.16 4.03
CA LYS A 37 -7.79 -1.61 5.39
C LYS A 37 -8.16 -2.68 6.42
N ALA A 38 -9.24 -3.43 6.18
CA ALA A 38 -9.71 -4.49 7.08
C ALA A 38 -8.65 -5.58 7.28
N ALA A 39 -7.95 -5.98 6.22
CA ALA A 39 -6.90 -7.00 6.31
C ALA A 39 -5.68 -6.50 7.08
N VAL A 40 -5.25 -5.25 6.89
CA VAL A 40 -4.18 -4.65 7.71
C VAL A 40 -4.59 -4.61 9.18
N SER A 41 -5.80 -4.13 9.48
CA SER A 41 -6.32 -4.11 10.85
C SER A 41 -6.38 -5.50 11.47
N ALA A 42 -6.81 -6.52 10.72
CA ALA A 42 -6.84 -7.89 11.21
C ALA A 42 -5.45 -8.45 11.57
N ARG A 43 -4.40 -8.07 10.81
CA ARG A 43 -3.01 -8.46 11.12
C ARG A 43 -2.49 -7.74 12.36
N ASN A 44 -2.74 -6.44 12.46
CA ASN A 44 -2.38 -5.65 13.63
C ASN A 44 -3.06 -6.18 14.90
N ASN A 45 -4.36 -6.50 14.82
CA ASN A 45 -5.13 -7.10 15.91
C ASN A 45 -4.64 -8.53 16.28
N SER A 46 -3.94 -9.20 15.37
CA SER A 46 -3.31 -10.51 15.61
C SER A 46 -1.85 -10.38 16.11
N GLY A 47 -1.37 -9.16 16.41
CA GLY A 47 -0.04 -8.89 16.97
C GLY A 47 1.05 -8.51 15.95
N ASP A 48 0.77 -8.53 14.65
CA ASP A 48 1.72 -8.13 13.60
C ASP A 48 1.64 -6.61 13.37
N SER A 49 2.22 -5.82 14.28
CA SER A 49 2.18 -4.35 14.25
C SER A 49 3.04 -3.71 13.13
N ARG A 50 3.81 -4.52 12.40
CA ARG A 50 4.70 -4.08 11.29
C ARG A 50 3.99 -4.09 9.93
N VAL A 51 2.66 -4.15 9.90
CA VAL A 51 1.85 -4.05 8.69
C VAL A 51 1.13 -2.70 8.68
N HIS A 52 1.32 -1.95 7.60
CA HIS A 52 0.85 -0.58 7.50
C HIS A 52 0.02 -0.37 6.25
N TYR A 53 -1.12 0.27 6.40
CA TYR A 53 -1.90 0.74 5.28
C TYR A 53 -1.37 2.10 4.82
N VAL A 54 -1.14 2.27 3.52
CA VAL A 54 -0.76 3.56 2.94
C VAL A 54 -1.95 4.11 2.16
N ASP A 55 -2.57 5.16 2.71
CA ASP A 55 -3.65 5.88 2.05
C ASP A 55 -3.04 6.84 1.02
N THR A 56 -3.28 6.56 -0.26
CA THR A 56 -2.75 7.36 -1.37
C THR A 56 -3.79 8.31 -1.95
N THR A 57 -4.88 8.55 -1.22
CA THR A 57 -5.96 9.42 -1.68
C THR A 57 -5.42 10.83 -1.97
N GLY A 58 -5.73 11.35 -3.16
CA GLY A 58 -5.29 12.68 -3.60
C GLY A 58 -3.81 12.80 -3.96
N TRP A 59 -3.06 11.68 -4.02
CA TRP A 59 -1.65 11.73 -4.39
C TRP A 59 -1.44 12.02 -5.87
N LEU A 60 -2.32 11.48 -6.72
CA LEU A 60 -2.33 11.65 -8.16
C LEU A 60 -3.62 12.33 -8.62
N THR A 61 -3.52 13.05 -9.73
CA THR A 61 -4.58 13.82 -10.37
C THR A 61 -4.81 13.27 -11.78
N ASP A 62 -6.06 12.91 -12.09
CA ASP A 62 -6.44 12.40 -13.40
C ASP A 62 -6.21 13.46 -14.50
N GLY A 63 -5.80 13.02 -15.69
CA GLY A 63 -5.41 13.89 -16.81
C GLY A 63 -4.02 14.54 -16.68
N ALA A 64 -3.49 14.73 -15.47
CA ALA A 64 -2.15 15.30 -15.26
C ALA A 64 -1.08 14.23 -14.96
N ASP A 65 -1.42 13.27 -14.10
CA ASP A 65 -0.47 12.28 -13.59
C ASP A 65 -0.62 10.90 -14.27
N HIS A 66 -1.64 10.70 -15.10
CA HIS A 66 -1.91 9.45 -15.79
C HIS A 66 -1.71 9.57 -17.30
N GLU A 67 -1.22 8.51 -17.95
CA GLU A 67 -1.16 8.37 -19.41
C GLU A 67 -2.56 8.21 -20.02
N ASP A 68 -3.51 7.70 -19.24
CA ASP A 68 -4.88 7.43 -19.66
C ASP A 68 -5.89 7.53 -18.51
N ASP A 69 -7.19 7.46 -18.85
CA ASP A 69 -8.30 7.40 -17.89
C ASP A 69 -8.32 6.09 -17.07
N ASN A 70 -7.41 5.16 -17.36
CA ASN A 70 -7.39 3.82 -16.80
C ASN A 70 -6.34 3.67 -15.70
N GLY A 71 -5.81 4.77 -15.18
CA GLY A 71 -4.97 4.81 -13.97
C GLY A 71 -3.53 4.36 -14.18
N ARG A 72 -3.01 4.39 -15.42
CA ARG A 72 -1.58 4.16 -15.69
C ARG A 72 -0.81 5.45 -15.46
N PRO A 73 0.08 5.55 -14.46
CA PRO A 73 0.83 6.78 -14.25
C PRO A 73 1.76 7.05 -15.43
N ARG A 74 1.89 8.33 -15.81
CA ARG A 74 2.98 8.80 -16.66
C ARG A 74 4.24 9.01 -15.83
N GLU A 75 5.36 9.37 -16.46
CA GLU A 75 6.61 9.67 -15.74
C GLU A 75 6.41 10.68 -14.59
N ALA A 76 5.65 11.75 -14.83
CA ALA A 76 5.30 12.73 -13.81
C ALA A 76 4.50 12.12 -12.64
N GLY A 77 3.55 11.21 -12.93
CA GLY A 77 2.79 10.50 -11.93
C GLY A 77 3.63 9.52 -11.11
N HIS A 78 4.55 8.79 -11.76
CA HIS A 78 5.53 7.94 -11.07
C HIS A 78 6.41 8.76 -10.12
N SER A 79 6.97 9.87 -10.61
CA SER A 79 7.83 10.77 -9.84
C SER A 79 7.09 11.36 -8.61
N LYS A 80 5.85 11.82 -8.82
CA LYS A 80 4.99 12.36 -7.75
C LYS A 80 4.59 11.30 -6.73
N PHE A 81 4.34 10.07 -7.18
CA PHE A 81 4.03 8.96 -6.27
C PHE A 81 5.23 8.60 -5.40
N ALA A 82 6.42 8.49 -6.00
CA ALA A 82 7.66 8.20 -5.29
C ALA A 82 8.01 9.27 -4.25
N SER A 83 7.87 10.56 -4.59
CA SER A 83 8.16 11.67 -3.67
C SER A 83 7.24 11.67 -2.45
N ARG A 84 5.98 11.25 -2.62
CA ARG A 84 5.01 11.10 -1.52
C ARG A 84 5.22 9.83 -0.70
N LEU A 85 5.65 8.73 -1.34
CA LEU A 85 5.86 7.45 -0.66
C LEU A 85 7.14 7.44 0.20
N THR A 86 8.20 8.10 -0.26
CA THR A 86 9.51 8.13 0.42
C THR A 86 9.41 8.47 1.91
N PRO A 87 8.78 9.60 2.33
CA PRO A 87 8.68 9.94 3.75
C PRO A 87 7.81 8.95 4.55
N VAL A 88 6.84 8.28 3.91
CA VAL A 88 6.00 7.25 4.56
C VAL A 88 6.83 6.00 4.89
N ILE A 89 7.71 5.60 3.98
CA ILE A 89 8.61 4.46 4.19
C ILE A 89 9.66 4.81 5.26
N ALA A 90 10.36 5.94 5.09
CA ALA A 90 11.43 6.39 5.99
C ALA A 90 10.97 6.45 7.46
N ALA A 91 9.76 6.95 7.71
CA ALA A 91 9.17 7.02 9.05
C ALA A 91 8.98 5.66 9.75
N ARG A 92 9.12 4.54 9.03
CA ARG A 92 8.82 3.18 9.56
C ARG A 92 10.00 2.22 9.48
N ILE A 93 10.96 2.46 8.59
CA ILE A 93 12.14 1.59 8.46
C ILE A 93 13.40 2.15 9.13
N GLY A 94 13.42 3.47 9.42
CA GLY A 94 14.63 4.15 9.88
C GLY A 94 15.64 4.28 8.74
N ASP A 95 16.18 5.49 8.55
CA ASP A 95 17.31 5.71 7.64
C ASP A 95 18.64 5.35 8.33
#